data_AF-B6AV55-F1
#
_entry.id   AF-B6AV55-F1
#
_cell.length_a   1.000
_cell.length_b   1.000
_cell.length_c   1.000
_cell.angle_alpha   90.00
_cell.angle_beta   90.00
_cell.angle_gamma   90.00
#
_symmetry.space_group_name_H-M   'P 1'
#
loop_
_entity.id
_entity.type
_entity.pdbx_description
1 polymer ?
#
loop_
_entity_poly.entity_id
_entity_poly.type
_entity_poly.pdbx_seq_one_letter_code
_entity_poly.pdbx_strand_id
1 'polypeptide(L)'
;MRWGAYFTALSAGLHLLALPVSRFSADALILLPFALVYAGFAYGLFRGWRWLAYVVFIVLLVGISLAIARIWANGDVPRWIYMGIAGANILSVTTLFVALWKQPDVIT
;
A
#
# COMPACT_ATOMS: atom_id res chain seq x y z
N MET A 1 -9.00 9.02 7.24
CA MET A 1 -8.20 8.97 5.99
C MET A 1 -6.70 9.15 6.21
N ARG A 2 -6.24 10.06 7.10
CA ARG A 2 -4.79 10.29 7.35
C ARG A 2 -3.99 9.03 7.67
N TRP A 3 -4.49 8.16 8.55
CA TRP A 3 -3.82 6.89 8.86
C TRP A 3 -3.67 5.98 7.64
N GLY A 4 -4.72 5.83 6.83
CA GLY A 4 -4.64 5.11 5.56
C GLY A 4 -3.63 5.72 4.58
N ALA A 5 -3.52 7.05 4.55
CA ALA A 5 -2.51 7.75 3.76
C ALA A 5 -1.08 7.41 4.22
N TYR A 6 -0.80 7.45 5.53
CA TYR A 6 0.51 7.11 6.08
C TYR A 6 0.92 5.66 5.77
N PHE A 7 0.01 4.70 5.93
CA PHE A 7 0.31 3.30 5.62
C PHE A 7 0.46 3.05 4.11
N THR A 8 -0.30 3.75 3.28
CA THR A 8 -0.11 3.72 1.82
C THR A 8 1.24 4.32 1.43
N ALA A 9 1.65 5.43 2.05
CA ALA A 9 2.97 6.04 1.83
C ALA A 9 4.11 5.13 2.31
N LEU A 10 3.95 4.47 3.46
CA LEU A 10 4.90 3.47 3.95
C LEU A 10 5.06 2.33 2.94
N SER A 11 3.95 1.82 2.40
CA SER A 11 3.98 0.81 1.34
C SER A 11 4.73 1.30 0.10
N ALA A 12 4.47 2.54 -0.36
CA ALA A 12 5.23 3.14 -1.46
C ALA A 12 6.74 3.21 -1.16
N GLY A 13 7.10 3.61 0.07
CA GLY A 13 8.49 3.64 0.53
C GLY A 13 9.15 2.27 0.52
N LEU A 14 8.43 1.20 0.92
CA LEU A 14 8.95 -0.17 0.89
C LEU A 14 9.16 -0.68 -0.54
N HIS A 15 8.32 -0.30 -1.50
CA HIS A 15 8.54 -0.60 -2.92
C HIS A 15 9.82 0.07 -3.43
N LEU A 16 10.09 1.33 -3.03
CA LEU A 16 11.36 2.00 -3.38
C LEU A 16 12.56 1.36 -2.67
N LEU A 17 12.41 0.99 -1.40
CA LEU A 17 13.46 0.37 -0.59
C LEU A 17 13.91 -0.97 -1.17
N ALA A 18 13.02 -1.68 -1.89
CA ALA A 18 13.35 -2.92 -2.57
C ALA A 18 14.51 -2.76 -3.58
N LEU A 19 14.67 -1.58 -4.20
CA LEU A 19 15.71 -1.31 -5.19
C LEU A 19 17.13 -1.44 -4.59
N PRO A 20 17.56 -0.60 -3.63
CA PRO A 20 18.91 -0.71 -3.09
C PRO A 20 19.13 -2.03 -2.34
N VAL A 21 18.11 -2.55 -1.65
CA VAL A 21 18.22 -3.81 -0.90
C VAL A 21 18.48 -5.01 -1.81
N SER A 22 17.92 -4.98 -3.03
CA SER A 22 18.09 -6.05 -4.04
C SER A 22 19.11 -5.67 -5.11
N ARG A 23 19.99 -4.69 -4.84
CA ARG A 23 21.04 -4.23 -5.76
C ARG A 23 20.52 -3.84 -7.16
N PHE A 24 19.33 -3.24 -7.21
CA PHE A 24 18.66 -2.83 -8.45
C PHE A 24 18.40 -3.99 -9.42
N SER A 25 18.09 -5.18 -8.89
CA SER A 25 17.68 -6.33 -9.71
C SER A 25 16.44 -6.04 -10.56
N ALA A 26 16.25 -6.82 -11.62
CA ALA A 26 15.08 -6.70 -12.50
C ALA A 26 13.76 -6.88 -11.73
N ASP A 27 13.71 -7.83 -10.78
CA ASP A 27 12.56 -8.04 -9.91
C ASP A 27 12.19 -6.80 -9.09
N ALA A 28 13.21 -6.07 -8.60
CA ALA A 28 12.99 -4.86 -7.82
C ALA A 28 12.56 -3.68 -8.71
N LEU A 29 13.04 -3.60 -9.96
CA LEU A 29 12.61 -2.57 -10.91
C LEU A 29 11.12 -2.65 -11.25
N ILE A 30 10.54 -3.86 -11.24
CA ILE A 30 9.09 -4.07 -11.44
C ILE A 30 8.27 -3.39 -10.32
N LEU A 31 8.84 -3.17 -9.14
CA LEU A 31 8.16 -2.53 -8.01
C LEU A 31 8.10 -0.99 -8.13
N LEU A 32 8.91 -0.39 -9.00
CA LEU A 32 9.01 1.07 -9.15
C LEU A 32 7.69 1.73 -9.62
N PRO A 33 6.96 1.22 -10.64
CA PRO A 33 5.67 1.77 -11.02
C PRO A 33 4.66 1.73 -9.87
N PHE A 34 4.66 0.67 -9.06
CA PHE A 34 3.77 0.56 -7.89
C PHE A 34 4.12 1.60 -6.83
N ALA A 35 5.41 1.87 -6.60
CA ALA A 35 5.84 2.92 -5.69
C ALA A 35 5.27 4.30 -6.09
N LEU A 36 5.35 4.64 -7.38
CA LEU A 36 4.83 5.91 -7.90
C LEU A 36 3.31 6.01 -7.76
N VAL A 37 2.59 4.94 -8.13
CA VAL A 37 1.13 4.89 -8.01
C VAL A 37 0.70 5.03 -6.54
N TYR A 38 1.36 4.31 -5.63
CA TYR A 38 1.00 4.33 -4.20
C TYR A 38 1.38 5.66 -3.54
N ALA A 39 2.45 6.33 -4.00
CA ALA A 39 2.77 7.69 -3.57
C ALA A 39 1.70 8.69 -4.01
N GLY A 40 1.21 8.59 -5.26
CA GLY A 40 0.10 9.39 -5.76
C GLY A 40 -1.21 9.14 -5.00
N PHE A 41 -1.49 7.89 -4.66
CA PHE A 41 -2.62 7.52 -3.80
C PHE A 41 -2.49 8.13 -2.39
N ALA A 42 -1.32 7.98 -1.76
CA ALA A 42 -1.07 8.58 -0.45
C ALA A 42 -1.28 10.10 -0.49
N TYR A 43 -0.79 10.78 -1.52
CA TYR A 43 -1.02 12.20 -1.73
C TYR A 43 -2.51 12.54 -1.76
N GLY A 44 -3.31 11.88 -2.62
CA GLY A 44 -4.74 12.17 -2.70
C GLY A 44 -5.51 11.82 -1.42
N LEU A 45 -5.08 10.78 -0.68
CA LEU A 45 -5.62 10.46 0.64
C LEU A 45 -5.29 11.54 1.69
N PHE A 46 -4.09 12.12 1.66
CA PHE A 46 -3.74 13.27 2.51
C PHE A 46 -4.58 14.52 2.17
N ARG A 47 -4.97 14.67 0.91
CA ARG A 47 -5.91 15.72 0.46
C ARG A 47 -7.38 15.43 0.84
N GLY A 48 -7.67 14.25 1.40
CA GLY A 48 -9.02 13.88 1.83
C GLY A 48 -9.97 13.53 0.69
N TRP A 49 -9.46 13.15 -0.49
CA TRP A 49 -10.30 12.79 -1.64
C TRP A 49 -11.02 11.47 -1.39
N ARG A 50 -12.28 11.56 -0.95
CA ARG A 50 -13.07 10.39 -0.54
C ARG A 50 -13.31 9.40 -1.68
N TRP A 51 -13.55 9.87 -2.91
CA TRP A 51 -13.72 8.99 -4.08
C TRP A 51 -12.46 8.14 -4.32
N LEU A 52 -11.28 8.75 -4.19
CA LEU A 52 -10.01 8.08 -4.37
C LEU A 52 -9.79 7.04 -3.27
N ALA A 53 -10.25 7.29 -2.04
CA ALA A 53 -10.15 6.31 -0.96
C ALA A 53 -10.85 4.97 -1.28
N TYR A 54 -11.96 4.97 -2.02
CA TYR A 54 -12.58 3.74 -2.51
C TYR A 54 -11.71 3.01 -3.54
N VAL A 55 -11.10 3.75 -4.47
CA VAL A 55 -10.18 3.18 -5.47
C VAL A 55 -8.96 2.58 -4.78
N VAL A 56 -8.33 3.33 -3.87
CA VAL A 56 -7.16 2.89 -3.11
C VAL A 56 -7.51 1.65 -2.29
N PHE A 57 -8.67 1.62 -1.64
CA PHE A 57 -9.12 0.46 -0.88
C PHE A 57 -9.11 -0.82 -1.73
N ILE A 58 -9.69 -0.78 -2.94
CA ILE A 58 -9.72 -1.94 -3.85
C ILE A 58 -8.32 -2.31 -4.35
N VAL A 59 -7.52 -1.32 -4.76
CA VAL A 59 -6.16 -1.58 -5.28
C VAL A 59 -5.26 -2.19 -4.22
N LEU A 60 -5.38 -1.75 -2.97
CA LEU A 60 -4.59 -2.32 -1.87
C LEU A 60 -4.99 -3.75 -1.52
N LEU A 61 -6.27 -4.14 -1.67
CA LEU A 61 -6.67 -5.54 -1.53
C LEU A 61 -5.97 -6.44 -2.56
N VAL A 62 -5.93 -6.01 -3.82
CA VAL A 62 -5.16 -6.71 -4.87
C VAL A 62 -3.66 -6.71 -4.53
N GLY A 63 -3.14 -5.57 -4.08
CA GLY A 63 -1.74 -5.43 -3.66
C GLY A 63 -1.35 -6.38 -2.52
N ILE A 64 -2.23 -6.63 -1.55
CA ILE A 64 -2.01 -7.61 -0.47
C ILE A 64 -1.86 -9.02 -1.06
N SER A 65 -2.78 -9.44 -1.94
CA SER A 65 -2.71 -10.77 -2.58
C SER A 65 -1.42 -10.95 -3.36
N LEU A 66 -1.01 -9.95 -4.14
CA LEU A 66 0.22 -9.99 -4.92
C LEU A 66 1.47 -10.00 -4.02
N ALA A 67 1.50 -9.19 -2.96
CA ALA A 67 2.61 -9.18 -2.01
C ALA A 67 2.75 -10.53 -1.30
N ILE A 68 1.65 -11.13 -0.84
CA ILE A 68 1.66 -12.44 -0.19
C ILE A 68 2.14 -13.53 -1.14
N ALA A 69 1.69 -13.52 -2.40
CA ALA A 69 2.16 -14.46 -3.41
C ALA A 69 3.68 -14.36 -3.62
N ARG A 70 4.24 -13.15 -3.56
CA ARG A 70 5.68 -12.91 -3.73
C ARG A 70 6.53 -13.30 -2.51
N ILE A 71 5.96 -13.42 -1.31
CA ILE A 71 6.70 -13.93 -0.13
C ILE A 71 7.25 -15.34 -0.38
N TRP A 72 6.49 -16.17 -1.10
CA TRP A 72 6.82 -17.57 -1.37
C TRP A 72 7.44 -17.79 -2.76
N ALA A 73 7.52 -16.74 -3.57
CA ALA A 73 8.18 -16.81 -4.87
C ALA A 73 9.70 -16.84 -4.73
N ASN A 74 10.38 -17.49 -5.67
CA ASN A 74 11.82 -17.32 -5.85
C ASN A 74 12.06 -15.98 -6.57
N GLY A 75 13.00 -15.17 -6.06
CA GLY A 75 13.34 -13.88 -6.63
C GLY A 75 14.41 -13.17 -5.80
N ASP A 76 14.93 -12.08 -6.34
CA ASP A 76 16.05 -11.34 -5.74
C ASP A 76 15.62 -10.39 -4.61
N VAL A 77 14.33 -10.03 -4.56
CA VAL A 77 13.79 -9.15 -3.53
C VAL A 77 13.58 -9.92 -2.23
N PRO A 78 14.15 -9.48 -1.09
CA PRO A 78 14.01 -10.20 0.16
C PRO A 78 12.55 -10.31 0.63
N ARG A 79 12.18 -11.49 1.12
CA ARG A 79 10.81 -11.82 1.56
C ARG A 79 10.24 -10.83 2.59
N TRP A 80 11.10 -10.30 3.47
CA TRP A 80 10.68 -9.34 4.49
C TRP A 80 10.17 -8.01 3.90
N ILE A 81 10.63 -7.61 2.71
CA ILE A 81 10.10 -6.44 1.99
C ILE A 81 8.64 -6.70 1.63
N TYR A 82 8.33 -7.86 1.05
CA TYR A 82 6.97 -8.24 0.69
C TYR A 82 6.07 -8.41 1.93
N MET A 83 6.60 -8.96 3.02
CA MET A 83 5.88 -9.00 4.32
C MET A 83 5.56 -7.58 4.81
N GLY A 84 6.52 -6.65 4.71
CA GLY A 84 6.32 -5.24 5.07
C GLY A 84 5.26 -4.56 4.19
N ILE A 85 5.31 -4.77 2.88
CA ILE A 85 4.32 -4.24 1.92
C ILE A 85 2.92 -4.78 2.26
N ALA A 86 2.80 -6.10 2.46
CA ALA A 86 1.54 -6.72 2.83
C ALA A 86 0.99 -6.14 4.15
N GLY A 87 1.84 -6.02 5.17
CA GLY A 87 1.46 -5.44 6.47
C GLY A 87 1.00 -3.98 6.35
N ALA A 88 1.77 -3.14 5.64
CA ALA A 88 1.39 -1.75 5.39
C ALA A 88 0.07 -1.64 4.63
N ASN A 89 -0.14 -2.48 3.61
CA ASN A 89 -1.39 -2.49 2.85
C ASN A 89 -2.58 -2.94 3.72
N ILE A 90 -2.42 -3.98 4.57
CA ILE A 90 -3.46 -4.43 5.51
C ILE A 90 -3.86 -3.29 6.44
N LEU A 91 -2.90 -2.64 7.08
CA LEU A 91 -3.17 -1.50 7.98
C LEU A 91 -3.85 -0.34 7.26
N SER A 92 -3.42 -0.06 6.03
CA SER A 92 -4.06 0.97 5.20
C SER A 92 -5.52 0.61 4.90
N VAL A 93 -5.79 -0.60 4.40
CA VAL A 93 -7.14 -1.09 4.09
C VAL A 93 -8.02 -1.06 5.34
N THR A 94 -7.53 -1.54 6.49
CA THR A 94 -8.28 -1.52 7.76
C THR A 94 -8.65 -0.08 8.16
N THR A 95 -7.71 0.85 8.12
CA THR A 95 -7.98 2.24 8.50
C THR A 95 -8.84 2.99 7.48
N LEU A 96 -8.73 2.67 6.20
CA LEU A 96 -9.62 3.18 5.15
C LEU A 96 -11.04 2.62 5.31
N PHE A 97 -11.18 1.33 5.62
CA PHE A 97 -12.49 0.71 5.90
C PHE A 97 -13.22 1.46 7.02
N VAL A 98 -12.53 1.65 8.16
CA VAL A 98 -13.08 2.41 9.29
C VAL A 98 -13.45 3.83 8.87
N ALA A 99 -12.57 4.53 8.16
CA ALA A 99 -12.82 5.92 7.75
C ALA A 99 -13.92 6.09 6.69
N LEU A 100 -14.18 5.06 5.89
CA LEU A 100 -15.18 5.09 4.83
C LEU A 100 -16.55 4.61 5.32
N TRP A 101 -16.61 3.62 6.21
CA TRP A 101 -17.85 2.95 6.59
C TRP A 101 -18.30 3.15 8.04
N LYS A 102 -17.47 3.64 8.97
CA LYS A 102 -18.01 4.13 10.25
C LYS A 102 -18.69 5.48 10.01
N GLN A 103 -20.03 5.51 10.12
CA GLN A 103 -20.79 6.75 10.25
C GLN A 103 -20.41 7.43 11.57
N PRO A 104 -20.35 8.78 11.64
CA PRO A 104 -20.53 9.44 12.92
C PRO A 104 -21.94 9.10 13.40
N ASP A 105 -22.08 8.67 14.65
CA ASP A 105 -23.36 8.35 15.26
C ASP A 105 -24.36 9.45 14.91
N VAL A 106 -25.41 9.09 14.18
CA VAL A 106 -26.52 9.99 13.87
C VAL A 106 -27.22 10.25 15.20
N ILE A 107 -26.85 11.34 15.86
CA ILE A 107 -27.65 11.93 16.95
C ILE A 107 -28.85 12.56 16.26
N THR A 108 -29.87 11.74 15.98
CA THR A 108 -31.25 12.21 15.73
C THR A 108 -32.03 12.15 17.02
#